data_AF-A0AAN7GWP4-F1
#
_entry.id   AF-A0AAN7GWP4-F1
#
_cell.length_a   1.000
_cell.length_b   1.000
_cell.length_c   1.000
_cell.angle_alpha   90.00
_cell.angle_beta   90.00
_cell.angle_gamma   90.00
#
_symmetry.space_group_name_H-M   'P 1'
#
loop_
_entity.id
_entity.type
_entity.pdbx_description
1 polymer ?
#
loop_
_entity_poly.entity_id
_entity_poly.type
_entity_poly.pdbx_seq_one_letter_code
_entity_poly.pdbx_strand_id
1 'polypeptide(L)'
;MTNLKSLLVATTAATLAAIATAEFTNSFDGIIAGSDVKLSWGSQQSQQATRDLYLCVTAQVIDRGDGEGSGKVDVYKVNVTTTATGNEYTWTGVPYPLRRIKNGLYQVEVRDCSGLSTNNTVLAKSPFFSVEEEDPGVVVNPDPDTSSSTGSSDEKKKGPPAINKTALGIGLGVAIGVPSIAGLVVVGWCFRKRQKRAAEERRRARRREFVIY
;
A
#
# COMPACT_ATOMS: atom_id res chain seq x y z
N MET A 1 56.54 33.69 -2.72
CA MET A 1 56.43 32.24 -2.45
C MET A 1 55.14 32.01 -1.65
N THR A 2 53.95 31.98 -2.26
CA THR A 2 53.25 30.78 -2.79
C THR A 2 53.24 29.63 -1.76
N ASN A 3 52.12 29.17 -1.18
CA ASN A 3 50.86 28.82 -1.84
C ASN A 3 49.65 28.82 -0.90
N LEU A 4 48.55 29.41 -1.39
CA LEU A 4 47.17 29.05 -1.07
C LEU A 4 46.95 27.56 -1.35
N LYS A 5 46.44 26.81 -0.37
CA LYS A 5 45.64 25.60 -0.60
C LYS A 5 44.42 25.64 0.30
N SER A 6 43.56 26.63 0.08
CA SER A 6 42.13 26.48 0.39
C SER A 6 41.55 25.53 -0.64
N LEU A 7 41.48 24.23 -0.31
CA LEU A 7 40.68 23.29 -1.09
C LEU A 7 39.26 23.31 -0.52
N LEU A 8 38.45 24.13 -1.16
CA LEU A 8 37.01 24.21 -0.99
C LEU A 8 36.42 22.87 -1.45
N VAL A 9 36.13 21.97 -0.50
CA VAL A 9 35.40 20.72 -0.79
C VAL A 9 33.95 21.10 -1.01
N ALA A 10 33.62 21.40 -2.27
CA ALA A 10 32.28 21.70 -2.73
C ALA A 10 31.40 20.46 -2.63
N THR A 11 30.57 20.47 -1.59
CA THR A 11 29.23 19.94 -1.46
C THR A 11 28.58 19.48 -2.79
N THR A 12 28.44 18.18 -2.97
CA THR A 12 27.41 17.58 -3.84
C THR A 12 26.79 16.39 -3.12
N ALA A 13 26.12 16.67 -1.99
CA ALA A 13 25.11 15.76 -1.48
C ALA A 13 23.91 15.84 -2.42
N ALA A 14 23.90 15.00 -3.46
CA ALA A 14 22.70 14.74 -4.23
C ALA A 14 21.70 14.06 -3.30
N THR A 15 20.87 14.87 -2.64
CA THR A 15 19.67 14.40 -1.95
C THR A 15 18.76 13.78 -3.00
N LEU A 16 18.84 12.45 -3.13
CA LEU A 16 17.79 11.66 -3.73
C LEU A 16 16.56 11.89 -2.85
N ALA A 17 15.74 12.88 -3.18
CA ALA A 17 14.44 13.05 -2.57
C ALA A 17 13.63 11.82 -2.97
N ALA A 18 13.60 10.81 -2.08
CA ALA A 18 12.61 9.76 -2.16
C ALA A 18 11.26 10.48 -2.27
N ILE A 19 10.51 10.22 -3.34
CA ILE A 19 9.15 10.72 -3.49
C ILE A 19 8.35 10.02 -2.38
N ALA A 20 8.29 10.67 -1.22
CA ALA A 20 7.54 10.16 -0.09
C ALA A 20 6.07 10.13 -0.49
N THR A 21 5.51 8.93 -0.53
CA THR A 21 4.06 8.77 -0.66
C THR A 21 3.45 9.33 0.61
N ALA A 22 2.49 10.24 0.50
CA ALA A 22 1.82 10.82 1.65
C ALA A 22 1.11 9.72 2.45
N GLU A 23 1.10 9.86 3.77
CA GLU A 23 0.36 8.97 4.63
C GLU A 23 -1.06 9.48 4.84
N PHE A 24 -2.00 8.56 5.03
CA PHE A 24 -3.33 8.91 5.52
C PHE A 24 -3.24 9.33 6.98
N THR A 25 -4.00 10.34 7.37
CA THR A 25 -4.05 10.86 8.74
C THR A 25 -5.12 10.21 9.61
N ASN A 26 -5.92 9.30 9.05
CA ASN A 26 -7.01 8.60 9.74
C ASN A 26 -6.51 7.27 10.29
N SER A 27 -7.15 6.80 11.38
CA SER A 27 -7.09 5.39 11.77
C SER A 27 -8.01 4.56 10.87
N PHE A 28 -7.60 3.32 10.61
CA PHE A 28 -8.38 2.32 9.86
C PHE A 28 -8.77 1.14 10.76
N ASP A 29 -8.86 1.37 12.07
CA ASP A 29 -9.22 0.36 13.06
C ASP A 29 -10.75 0.32 13.26
N GLY A 30 -11.31 -0.88 13.43
CA GLY A 30 -12.74 -1.05 13.76
C GLY A 30 -13.70 -0.55 12.68
N ILE A 31 -13.34 -0.65 11.40
CA ILE A 31 -14.20 -0.22 10.30
C ILE A 31 -15.37 -1.19 10.13
N ILE A 32 -16.59 -0.70 10.32
CA ILE A 32 -17.81 -1.50 10.23
C ILE A 32 -18.36 -1.47 8.80
N ALA A 33 -18.83 -2.60 8.29
CA ALA A 33 -19.49 -2.67 7.00
C ALA A 33 -20.74 -1.77 6.96
N GLY A 34 -20.90 -0.98 5.90
CA GLY A 34 -21.97 0.01 5.74
C GLY A 34 -21.65 1.38 6.36
N SER A 35 -20.57 1.52 7.14
CA SER A 35 -20.18 2.79 7.74
C SER A 35 -19.55 3.74 6.72
N ASP A 36 -19.55 5.04 7.05
CA ASP A 36 -18.88 6.08 6.29
C ASP A 36 -17.49 6.34 6.88
N VAL A 37 -16.46 6.28 6.03
CA VAL A 37 -15.07 6.52 6.46
C VAL A 37 -14.56 7.81 5.83
N LYS A 38 -14.26 8.79 6.68
CA LYS A 38 -13.57 10.01 6.24
C LYS A 38 -12.10 9.69 5.96
N LEU A 39 -11.70 9.86 4.71
CA LEU A 39 -10.33 9.75 4.26
C LEU A 39 -9.71 11.14 4.19
N SER A 40 -8.49 11.26 4.68
CA SER A 40 -7.70 12.48 4.75
C SER A 40 -6.22 12.10 4.63
N TRP A 41 -5.46 12.86 3.84
CA TRP A 41 -4.05 12.57 3.55
C TRP A 41 -3.19 13.82 3.54
N GLY A 42 -1.89 13.66 3.81
CA GLY A 42 -0.96 14.78 3.90
C GLY A 42 -0.72 15.48 2.54
N SER A 43 -0.71 16.82 2.56
CA SER A 43 -0.34 17.65 1.40
C SER A 43 1.18 17.80 1.30
N GLN A 44 1.92 16.72 1.02
CA GLN A 44 3.37 16.86 0.79
C GLN A 44 3.71 17.43 -0.59
N GLN A 45 2.78 17.38 -1.54
CA GLN A 45 2.89 18.12 -2.79
C GLN A 45 2.41 19.55 -2.56
N SER A 46 3.32 20.51 -2.74
CA SER A 46 3.13 21.95 -2.61
C SER A 46 1.69 22.38 -2.97
N GLN A 47 1.02 23.03 -2.03
CA GLN A 47 -0.38 23.52 -2.11
C GLN A 47 -0.70 24.34 -3.37
N GLN A 48 0.31 24.73 -4.17
CA GLN A 48 0.17 25.41 -5.45
C GLN A 48 -0.26 24.47 -6.59
N ALA A 49 0.12 23.18 -6.55
CA ALA A 49 -0.12 22.22 -7.64
C ALA A 49 -1.44 21.45 -7.52
N THR A 50 -2.09 21.47 -6.35
CA THR A 50 -3.25 20.61 -6.03
C THR A 50 -4.61 21.20 -6.39
N ARG A 51 -4.69 22.46 -6.82
CA ARG A 51 -5.99 23.11 -7.06
C ARG A 51 -6.74 22.59 -8.30
N ASP A 52 -6.02 22.02 -9.27
CA ASP A 52 -6.61 21.49 -10.51
C ASP A 52 -6.35 19.98 -10.70
N LEU A 53 -5.85 19.27 -9.67
CA LEU A 53 -5.61 17.83 -9.77
C LEU A 53 -6.87 17.06 -9.43
N TYR A 54 -7.41 16.35 -10.42
CA TYR A 54 -8.41 15.30 -10.18
C TYR A 54 -7.73 14.09 -9.56
N LEU A 55 -8.15 13.76 -8.34
CA LEU A 55 -7.65 12.60 -7.61
C LEU A 55 -8.64 11.44 -7.74
N CYS A 56 -8.10 10.24 -7.93
CA CYS A 56 -8.88 9.02 -7.78
C CYS A 56 -8.58 8.37 -6.43
N VAL A 57 -9.63 7.94 -5.74
CA VAL A 57 -9.50 7.03 -4.61
C VAL A 57 -9.81 5.63 -5.12
N THR A 58 -8.86 4.72 -4.95
CA THR A 58 -9.01 3.32 -5.34
C THR A 58 -8.96 2.45 -4.10
N ALA A 59 -9.91 1.54 -3.98
CA ALA A 59 -9.92 0.53 -2.93
C ALA A 59 -9.54 -0.83 -3.53
N GLN A 60 -8.83 -1.63 -2.75
CA GLN A 60 -8.54 -3.01 -3.10
C GLN A 60 -8.77 -3.92 -1.91
N VAL A 61 -9.18 -5.15 -2.16
CA VAL A 61 -9.29 -6.22 -1.16
C VAL A 61 -8.51 -7.44 -1.62
N ILE A 62 -7.73 -7.99 -0.70
CA ILE A 62 -6.99 -9.23 -0.87
C ILE A 62 -7.79 -10.35 -0.19
N ASP A 63 -8.23 -11.30 -1.00
CA ASP A 63 -8.92 -12.51 -0.60
C ASP A 63 -7.90 -13.64 -0.54
N ARG A 64 -7.65 -14.15 0.67
CA ARG A 64 -6.69 -15.25 0.90
C ARG A 64 -7.36 -16.63 0.78
N GLY A 65 -8.67 -16.68 0.53
CA GLY A 65 -9.46 -17.89 0.58
C GLY A 65 -9.58 -18.47 1.99
N ASP A 66 -10.44 -19.47 2.16
CA ASP A 66 -10.81 -20.05 3.46
C ASP A 66 -9.76 -20.99 4.08
N GLY A 67 -8.48 -20.79 3.76
CA GLY A 67 -7.37 -21.50 4.41
C GLY A 67 -7.18 -22.96 4.01
N GLU A 68 -8.05 -23.55 3.21
CA GLU A 68 -7.95 -24.97 2.81
C GLU A 68 -7.25 -25.10 1.45
N GLY A 69 -5.92 -25.04 1.48
CA GLY A 69 -5.02 -25.68 0.49
C GLY A 69 -4.97 -25.14 -0.95
N SER A 70 -5.81 -24.19 -1.34
CA SER A 70 -5.85 -23.73 -2.75
C SER A 70 -4.66 -22.83 -3.12
N GLY A 71 -4.00 -22.19 -2.15
CA GLY A 71 -2.85 -21.30 -2.35
C GLY A 71 -3.12 -20.10 -3.27
N LYS A 72 -4.37 -19.89 -3.69
CA LYS A 72 -4.77 -18.81 -4.57
C LYS A 72 -5.10 -17.59 -3.71
N VAL A 73 -4.49 -16.48 -4.08
CA VAL A 73 -4.78 -15.17 -3.50
C VAL A 73 -5.42 -14.33 -4.59
N ASP A 74 -6.68 -13.97 -4.43
CA ASP A 74 -7.38 -13.10 -5.36
C ASP A 74 -7.29 -11.65 -4.88
N VAL A 75 -7.10 -10.72 -5.82
CA VAL A 75 -7.05 -9.28 -5.53
C VAL A 75 -8.09 -8.59 -6.36
N TYR A 76 -9.05 -7.95 -5.69
CA TYR A 76 -10.10 -7.17 -6.33
C TYR A 76 -9.78 -5.69 -6.12
N LYS A 77 -9.81 -4.90 -7.19
CA LYS A 77 -9.50 -3.47 -7.16
C LYS A 77 -10.57 -2.69 -7.89
N VAL A 78 -11.02 -1.59 -7.30
CA VAL A 78 -12.04 -0.71 -7.87
C VAL A 78 -11.72 0.75 -7.58
N ASN A 79 -12.20 1.63 -8.44
CA ASN A 79 -12.21 3.06 -8.17
C ASN A 79 -13.43 3.39 -7.31
N VAL A 80 -13.22 3.92 -6.12
CA VAL A 80 -14.28 4.43 -5.24
C VAL A 80 -14.77 5.78 -5.77
N THR A 81 -13.83 6.63 -6.20
CA THR A 81 -14.13 7.87 -6.91
C THR A 81 -13.01 8.20 -7.90
N THR A 82 -13.33 8.99 -8.91
CA THR A 82 -12.39 9.50 -9.92
C THR A 82 -12.27 11.02 -9.93
N THR A 83 -12.99 11.71 -9.04
CA THR A 83 -13.12 13.17 -9.05
C THR A 83 -12.94 13.76 -7.65
N ALA A 84 -12.16 13.11 -6.78
CA ALA A 84 -11.84 13.70 -5.49
C ALA A 84 -10.99 14.97 -5.71
N THR A 85 -11.29 16.00 -4.93
CA THR A 85 -10.60 17.29 -4.97
C THR A 85 -10.10 17.63 -3.58
N GLY A 86 -8.90 18.22 -3.49
CA GLY A 86 -8.28 18.55 -2.20
C GLY A 86 -7.65 17.33 -1.52
N ASN A 87 -7.70 17.31 -0.19
CA ASN A 87 -6.98 16.33 0.63
C ASN A 87 -7.89 15.44 1.48
N GLU A 88 -9.20 15.51 1.23
CA GLU A 88 -10.20 14.77 1.99
C GLU A 88 -11.23 14.17 1.04
N TYR A 89 -11.77 13.01 1.41
CA TYR A 89 -12.86 12.35 0.72
C TYR A 89 -13.61 11.43 1.68
N THR A 90 -14.93 11.47 1.69
CA THR A 90 -15.74 10.53 2.49
C THR A 90 -16.11 9.33 1.64
N TRP A 91 -15.62 8.15 2.03
CA TRP A 91 -16.02 6.89 1.43
C TRP A 91 -17.29 6.39 2.13
N THR A 92 -18.42 6.53 1.46
CA THR A 92 -19.72 6.15 2.01
C THR A 92 -20.01 4.67 1.82
N GLY A 93 -20.53 4.01 2.86
CA GLY A 93 -20.99 2.61 2.78
C GLY A 93 -19.86 1.59 2.59
N VAL A 94 -18.75 1.72 3.30
CA VAL A 94 -17.58 0.83 3.18
C VAL A 94 -17.99 -0.65 3.35
N PRO A 95 -17.58 -1.61 2.50
CA PRO A 95 -16.58 -1.49 1.45
C PRO A 95 -17.15 -1.28 0.04
N TYR A 96 -18.43 -0.90 -0.12
CA TYR A 96 -19.03 -0.68 -1.46
C TYR A 96 -18.20 0.34 -2.28
N PRO A 97 -17.90 0.10 -3.56
CA PRO A 97 -18.45 -0.93 -4.45
C PRO A 97 -17.70 -2.26 -4.45
N LEU A 98 -16.71 -2.47 -3.59
CA LEU A 98 -16.14 -3.81 -3.40
C LEU A 98 -17.16 -4.69 -2.67
N ARG A 99 -17.19 -5.97 -3.06
CA ARG A 99 -17.87 -6.98 -2.25
C ARG A 99 -17.17 -7.09 -0.90
N ARG A 100 -17.94 -7.25 0.17
CA ARG A 100 -17.37 -7.61 1.46
C ARG A 100 -16.89 -9.07 1.41
N ILE A 101 -15.65 -9.28 1.82
CA ILE A 101 -15.00 -10.58 1.95
C ILE A 101 -14.68 -10.78 3.43
N LYS A 102 -15.16 -11.90 3.99
CA LYS A 102 -14.84 -12.31 5.36
C LYS A 102 -13.33 -12.52 5.48
N ASN A 103 -12.70 -11.91 6.48
CA ASN A 103 -11.24 -11.92 6.66
C ASN A 103 -10.43 -11.31 5.49
N GLY A 104 -11.07 -10.54 4.60
CA GLY A 104 -10.39 -9.82 3.53
C GLY A 104 -9.51 -8.70 4.08
N LEU A 105 -8.34 -8.48 3.48
CA LEU A 105 -7.48 -7.35 3.79
C LEU A 105 -7.68 -6.23 2.78
N TYR A 106 -8.24 -5.13 3.25
CA TYR A 106 -8.55 -3.95 2.46
C TYR A 106 -7.39 -2.95 2.50
N GLN A 107 -7.26 -2.17 1.44
CA GLN A 107 -6.32 -1.07 1.36
C GLN A 107 -6.88 -0.01 0.41
N VAL A 108 -6.61 1.26 0.74
CA VAL A 108 -7.02 2.41 -0.05
C VAL A 108 -5.78 3.15 -0.54
N GLU A 109 -5.84 3.58 -1.79
CA GLU A 109 -4.80 4.38 -2.42
C GLU A 109 -5.42 5.62 -3.07
N VAL A 110 -4.78 6.77 -2.87
CA VAL A 110 -5.07 8.01 -3.60
C VAL A 110 -4.08 8.12 -4.75
N ARG A 111 -4.58 8.41 -5.94
CA ARG A 111 -3.79 8.48 -7.17
C ARG A 111 -4.09 9.77 -7.92
N ASP A 112 -3.08 10.28 -8.60
CA ASP A 112 -3.28 11.35 -9.58
C ASP A 112 -4.00 10.79 -10.83
N CYS A 113 -5.12 11.41 -11.19
CA CYS A 113 -5.93 11.07 -12.35
C CYS A 113 -6.04 12.21 -13.37
N SER A 114 -5.30 13.31 -13.16
CA SER A 114 -5.26 14.46 -14.06
C SER A 114 -4.50 14.18 -15.37
N GLY A 115 -3.72 13.10 -15.44
CA GLY A 115 -2.84 12.79 -16.57
C GLY A 115 -3.37 11.72 -17.55
N LEU A 116 -3.06 11.91 -18.84
CA LEU A 116 -3.16 10.89 -19.91
C LEU A 116 -2.19 9.71 -19.74
N SER A 117 -1.41 9.68 -18.67
CA SER A 117 -0.39 8.65 -18.47
C SER A 117 -1.04 7.36 -17.98
N THR A 118 -0.71 6.23 -18.59
CA THR A 118 -1.23 4.90 -18.20
C THR A 118 -0.77 4.42 -16.83
N ASN A 119 0.08 5.19 -16.14
CA ASN A 119 0.70 4.83 -14.87
C ASN A 119 0.41 5.91 -13.82
N ASN A 120 -0.84 5.97 -13.34
CA ASN A 120 -1.26 6.91 -12.31
C ASN A 120 -0.38 6.75 -11.05
N THR A 121 0.34 7.82 -10.70
CA THR A 121 1.22 7.87 -9.52
C THR A 121 0.39 7.74 -8.25
N VAL A 122 0.86 6.88 -7.33
CA VAL A 122 0.25 6.75 -6.00
C VAL A 122 0.73 7.92 -5.14
N LEU A 123 -0.23 8.73 -4.67
CA LEU A 123 0.03 9.90 -3.84
C LEU A 123 -0.10 9.57 -2.37
N ALA A 124 -1.08 8.75 -2.00
CA ALA A 124 -1.25 8.28 -0.62
C ALA A 124 -1.66 6.81 -0.57
N LYS A 125 -1.29 6.12 0.51
CA LYS A 125 -1.56 4.70 0.68
C LYS A 125 -1.85 4.34 2.14
N SER A 126 -2.97 3.65 2.39
CA SER A 126 -3.35 3.23 3.74
C SER A 126 -2.58 1.99 4.16
N PRO A 127 -2.45 1.72 5.46
CA PRO A 127 -2.16 0.37 5.94
C PRO A 127 -3.24 -0.60 5.46
N PHE A 128 -2.96 -1.90 5.55
CA PHE A 128 -4.00 -2.91 5.37
C PHE A 128 -4.91 -2.92 6.59
N PHE A 129 -6.22 -3.05 6.36
CA PHE A 129 -7.23 -3.09 7.41
C PHE A 129 -8.32 -4.12 7.11
N SER A 130 -9.11 -4.46 8.12
CA SER A 130 -10.24 -5.37 8.02
C SER A 130 -11.56 -4.60 8.10
N VAL A 131 -12.62 -5.15 7.51
CA VAL A 131 -13.98 -4.59 7.61
C VAL A 131 -14.87 -5.59 8.36
N GLU A 132 -15.34 -5.15 9.52
CA GLU A 132 -16.14 -5.94 10.46
C GLU A 132 -17.62 -5.97 10.05
N GLU A 133 -18.36 -6.96 10.57
CA GLU A 133 -19.82 -6.96 10.47
C GLU A 133 -20.37 -5.96 11.48
N GLU A 134 -21.45 -5.26 11.14
CA GLU A 134 -22.30 -4.73 12.19
C GLU A 134 -22.92 -5.94 12.88
N ASP A 135 -22.49 -6.22 14.11
CA ASP A 135 -23.06 -7.31 14.90
C ASP A 135 -24.51 -6.93 15.21
N PRO A 136 -25.52 -7.68 14.71
CA PRO A 136 -26.92 -7.32 14.91
C PRO A 136 -27.34 -7.63 16.36
N GLY A 137 -26.87 -6.81 17.29
CA GLY A 137 -27.45 -6.61 18.62
C GLY A 137 -27.17 -7.70 19.65
N VAL A 138 -26.25 -7.40 20.57
CA VAL A 138 -26.63 -7.40 21.99
C VAL A 138 -27.27 -6.05 22.26
N VAL A 139 -28.60 -5.98 22.20
CA VAL A 139 -29.35 -4.85 22.75
C VAL A 139 -29.22 -4.93 24.28
N VAL A 140 -28.16 -4.35 24.85
CA VAL A 140 -28.10 -4.10 26.28
C VAL A 140 -29.06 -2.95 26.56
N ASN A 141 -30.29 -3.27 26.95
CA ASN A 141 -31.16 -2.30 27.59
C ASN A 141 -30.44 -1.77 28.84
N PRO A 142 -30.23 -0.45 28.97
CA PRO A 142 -29.74 0.12 30.21
C PRO A 142 -30.95 0.27 31.14
N ASP A 143 -31.25 -0.75 31.94
CA ASP A 143 -32.03 -0.54 33.16
C ASP A 143 -31.06 -0.36 34.35
N PRO A 144 -31.29 0.64 35.22
CA PRO A 144 -30.45 0.93 36.36
C PRO A 144 -30.78 0.00 37.53
N ASP A 145 -29.78 -0.20 38.39
CA ASP A 145 -29.86 -0.77 39.73
C ASP A 145 -30.12 -2.27 39.85
N THR A 146 -29.05 -3.04 40.11
CA THR A 146 -29.00 -3.95 41.25
C THR A 146 -27.54 -4.20 41.64
N SER A 147 -27.18 -3.63 42.78
CA SER A 147 -26.00 -3.94 43.55
C SER A 147 -26.09 -5.37 44.13
N SER A 148 -25.06 -6.17 43.90
CA SER A 148 -24.71 -7.25 44.84
C SER A 148 -23.22 -7.53 44.77
N SER A 149 -22.52 -7.05 45.80
CA SER A 149 -21.20 -7.48 46.22
C SER A 149 -21.21 -8.95 46.66
N THR A 150 -20.02 -9.58 46.64
CA THR A 150 -19.49 -10.72 47.44
C THR A 150 -18.60 -11.56 46.50
N GLY A 151 -17.34 -11.91 46.76
CA GLY A 151 -16.45 -11.79 47.92
C GLY A 151 -15.45 -12.97 47.84
N SER A 152 -14.15 -12.71 48.08
CA SER A 152 -13.07 -13.67 48.43
C SER A 152 -12.71 -14.74 47.38
N SER A 153 -11.53 -15.36 47.27
CA SER A 153 -10.18 -15.25 47.84
C SER A 153 -9.31 -16.31 47.12
N ASP A 154 -8.00 -16.15 47.22
CA ASP A 154 -6.98 -17.22 47.22
C ASP A 154 -6.32 -17.76 45.93
N GLU A 155 -5.02 -17.44 45.91
CA GLU A 155 -3.84 -18.31 45.81
C GLU A 155 -3.47 -19.12 44.55
N LYS A 156 -2.19 -18.90 44.21
CA LYS A 156 -1.14 -19.87 43.85
C LYS A 156 -1.05 -20.38 42.39
N LYS A 157 0.07 -19.96 41.80
CA LYS A 157 1.31 -20.75 41.56
C LYS A 157 1.74 -20.97 40.11
N LYS A 158 3.07 -20.84 39.97
CA LYS A 158 4.01 -21.47 39.03
C LYS A 158 4.11 -20.85 37.63
N GLY A 159 5.17 -20.05 37.45
CA GLY A 159 5.69 -19.68 36.14
C GLY A 159 6.48 -20.80 35.45
N PRO A 160 7.05 -20.52 34.28
CA PRO A 160 8.10 -21.33 33.66
C PRO A 160 9.49 -20.68 33.75
N PRO A 161 10.57 -21.48 33.71
CA PRO A 161 11.92 -21.04 34.02
C PRO A 161 12.71 -20.49 32.82
N ALA A 162 13.57 -19.54 33.17
CA ALA A 162 14.96 -19.30 32.76
C ALA A 162 15.45 -19.59 31.31
N ILE A 163 15.84 -18.48 30.66
CA ILE A 163 17.16 -18.15 30.07
C ILE A 163 18.04 -19.34 29.66
N ASN A 164 18.52 -19.34 28.40
CA ASN A 164 19.93 -19.65 28.09
C ASN A 164 20.36 -19.25 26.67
N LYS A 165 21.40 -18.38 26.64
CA LYS A 165 22.61 -18.43 25.79
C LYS A 165 22.56 -17.87 24.36
N THR A 166 22.97 -16.61 24.29
CA THR A 166 23.85 -16.03 23.28
C THR A 166 25.09 -16.91 23.06
N ALA A 167 25.40 -17.23 21.80
CA ALA A 167 26.76 -17.55 21.36
C ALA A 167 26.96 -17.01 19.94
N LEU A 168 27.74 -15.94 19.85
CA LEU A 168 28.31 -15.41 18.61
C LEU A 168 29.16 -16.49 17.92
N GLY A 169 28.97 -16.62 16.61
CA GLY A 169 29.90 -17.29 15.71
C GLY A 169 30.09 -16.46 14.46
N ILE A 170 31.15 -15.63 14.46
CA ILE A 170 31.60 -14.87 13.30
C ILE A 170 32.28 -15.85 12.34
N GLY A 171 31.63 -16.14 11.21
CA GLY A 171 32.20 -16.92 10.12
C GLY A 171 32.19 -16.09 8.84
N LEU A 172 33.31 -15.43 8.55
CA LEU A 172 33.55 -14.71 7.30
C LEU A 172 33.75 -15.74 6.17
N GLY A 173 32.67 -16.12 5.50
CA GLY A 173 32.70 -16.95 4.30
C GLY A 173 32.29 -16.12 3.09
N VAL A 174 33.23 -15.86 2.17
CA VAL A 174 32.95 -15.21 0.88
C VAL A 174 32.09 -16.15 0.03
N ALA A 175 30.77 -16.01 0.13
CA ALA A 175 29.83 -16.61 -0.80
C ALA A 175 29.66 -15.67 -1.99
N ILE A 176 30.33 -15.97 -3.10
CA ILE A 176 30.08 -15.32 -4.40
C ILE A 176 28.63 -15.66 -4.78
N GLY A 177 27.76 -14.68 -4.55
CA GLY A 177 26.33 -14.87 -4.58
C GLY A 177 25.78 -15.20 -5.95
N VAL A 178 24.76 -16.05 -5.94
CA VAL A 178 23.85 -16.34 -7.04
C VAL A 178 22.77 -15.25 -7.30
N PRO A 179 22.61 -14.10 -6.58
CA PRO A 179 21.49 -13.20 -6.88
C PRO A 179 21.69 -12.39 -8.18
N SER A 180 22.89 -12.41 -8.79
CA SER A 180 23.17 -11.66 -10.02
C SER A 180 22.48 -12.23 -11.27
N ILE A 181 22.25 -13.55 -11.33
CA ILE A 181 21.65 -14.19 -12.51
C ILE A 181 20.16 -13.88 -12.62
N ALA A 182 19.43 -13.85 -11.49
CA ALA A 182 18.00 -13.54 -11.49
C ALA A 182 17.72 -12.10 -12.00
N GLY A 183 18.56 -11.14 -11.61
CA GLY A 183 18.47 -9.76 -12.11
C GLY A 183 18.66 -9.66 -13.63
N LEU A 184 19.67 -10.36 -14.18
CA LEU A 184 19.92 -10.39 -15.62
C LEU A 184 18.79 -11.07 -16.42
N VAL A 185 18.15 -12.10 -15.86
CA VAL A 185 17.00 -12.77 -16.49
C VAL A 185 15.79 -11.84 -16.58
N VAL A 186 15.48 -11.08 -15.53
CA VAL A 186 14.35 -10.13 -15.52
C VAL A 186 14.60 -8.98 -16.51
N VAL A 187 15.81 -8.41 -16.51
CA VAL A 187 16.18 -7.34 -17.45
C VAL A 187 16.14 -7.85 -18.89
N GLY A 188 16.67 -9.04 -19.15
CA GLY A 188 16.60 -9.70 -20.47
C GLY A 188 15.17 -9.97 -20.92
N TRP A 189 14.29 -10.41 -20.02
CA TRP A 189 12.87 -10.63 -20.33
C TRP A 189 12.12 -9.34 -20.65
N CYS A 190 12.37 -8.27 -19.89
CA CYS A 190 11.81 -6.94 -20.13
C CYS A 190 12.26 -6.38 -21.49
N PHE A 191 13.54 -6.52 -21.85
CA PHE A 191 14.05 -6.10 -23.17
C PHE A 191 13.43 -6.88 -24.32
N ARG A 192 13.29 -8.21 -24.17
CA ARG A 192 12.69 -9.07 -25.20
C ARG A 192 11.20 -8.76 -25.40
N LYS A 193 10.47 -8.41 -24.33
CA LYS A 193 9.06 -7.99 -24.40
C LYS A 193 8.90 -6.63 -25.09
N ARG A 194 9.81 -5.67 -24.86
CA ARG A 194 9.84 -4.38 -25.58
C ARG A 194 10.17 -4.54 -27.07
N GLN A 195 11.14 -5.38 -27.41
CA GLN A 195 11.50 -5.59 -28.82
C GLN A 195 10.39 -6.25 -29.65
N LYS A 196 9.58 -7.16 -29.07
CA LYS A 196 8.43 -7.74 -29.76
C LYS A 196 7.39 -6.68 -30.15
N ARG A 197 7.11 -5.71 -29.28
CA ARG A 197 6.19 -4.59 -29.58
C ARG A 197 6.73 -3.69 -30.70
N ALA A 198 8.01 -3.35 -30.66
CA ALA A 198 8.65 -2.56 -31.73
C ALA A 198 8.69 -3.30 -33.08
N ALA A 199 8.82 -4.63 -33.07
CA ALA A 199 8.79 -5.44 -34.29
C ALA A 199 7.38 -5.52 -34.92
N GLU A 200 6.33 -5.55 -34.09
CA GLU A 200 4.93 -5.51 -34.55
C GLU A 200 4.56 -4.15 -35.15
N GLU A 201 5.06 -3.05 -34.58
CA GLU A 201 4.89 -1.71 -35.13
C GLU A 201 5.55 -1.57 -36.51
N ARG A 202 6.76 -2.12 -36.70
CA ARG A 202 7.42 -2.15 -38.02
C ARG A 202 6.65 -2.95 -39.07
N ARG A 203 5.90 -3.99 -38.68
CA ARG A 203 5.02 -4.73 -39.60
C ARG A 203 3.80 -3.92 -40.03
N ARG A 204 3.29 -3.03 -39.16
CA ARG A 204 2.16 -2.15 -39.48
C ARG A 204 2.58 -0.97 -40.37
N ALA A 205 3.79 -0.45 -40.20
CA ALA A 205 4.32 0.63 -41.04
C ALA A 205 4.45 0.23 -42.53
N ARG A 206 4.87 -1.01 -42.82
CA ARG A 206 5.00 -1.52 -44.20
C ARG A 206 3.68 -1.74 -44.94
N ARG A 207 2.53 -1.70 -44.25
CA ARG A 207 1.19 -1.85 -44.87
C ARG A 207 0.55 -0.53 -45.31
N ARG A 208 1.21 0.61 -45.10
CA ARG A 208 0.66 1.94 -45.44
C ARG A 208 1.29 2.59 -46.69
N GLU A 209 2.14 1.87 -47.42
CA GLU A 209 2.89 2.43 -48.56
C GLU A 209 2.39 1.98 -49.95
N PHE A 210 1.23 1.31 -50.03
CA PHE A 210 0.58 1.01 -51.32
C PHE A 210 -0.83 1.60 -51.37
N VAL A 211 -0.89 2.90 -51.62
CA VAL A 211 -2.00 3.53 -52.35
C VAL A 211 -1.35 4.47 -53.36
N ILE A 212 -1.18 3.98 -54.59
CA ILE A 212 -0.79 4.79 -55.74
C ILE A 212 -2.07 5.46 -56.24
N TYR A 213 -1.99 6.78 -56.45
CA TYR A 213 -3.03 7.61 -57.08
C TYR A 213 -3.24 7.22 -58.54
#